data_AF-A0AAW1W5E8-F1
#
_entry.id   AF-A0AAW1W5E8-F1
#
_cell.length_a   1.000
_cell.length_b   1.000
_cell.length_c   1.000
_cell.angle_alpha   90.00
_cell.angle_beta   90.00
_cell.angle_gamma   90.00
#
_symmetry.space_group_name_H-M   'P 1'
#
loop_
_entity.id
_entity.type
_entity.pdbx_description
1 polymer ?
#
loop_
_entity_poly.entity_id
_entity_poly.type
_entity_poly.pdbx_seq_one_letter_code
_entity_poly.pdbx_strand_id
1 'polypeptide(L)'
;MEPIIRRRSSLVAVVVLLLALVVNVSGNLVFSVNHKLKGREGGSTLSEFKAHDDRRHARILAAASENAVDMALGGNGHPSETGLYFTKLGIGNPSNDYFVQVDTGSDIFWVNCVECGKDCPDQSRIEGVKLTLYDRKSSSTSKLVTCDDEFCSSTYTSSSKQRQIPNCKPNMQCQYNIAYGDGSTSAGYFVKDDVQFQKATGNFQTSSTNGSVIFGCGAKQSGALDKSSLALSGIIGFGQANSSMLSQLAAAGKVRKQFAHCLDNTKQGGGIWAIGEVVEPKIKNISPMVPNQMHYNAVLESLEVGGDVIDLPTSALDKIFGSGDQNMAIFDSGTTLAYLPPEMQEPLVKKILAKDPGLKLHTVDDGQFTCFEYSKNVDEKFPVVKFTFKNSASLSVYPHDYLFSLKEGAWCIGWMKSKPASKATILLGDLVLSNKVVVYDLEKQVIGWTDHNCSSNIKVKDDKSGSDYSVGYHNLSSSSDASSLRLLMSFVLLVTAAATAMLQMISI
;
A
#
# COMPACT_ATOMS: atom_id res chain seq x y z
N MET A 1 19.77 59.54 -33.09
CA MET A 1 19.74 59.03 -31.71
C MET A 1 18.66 57.97 -31.63
N GLU A 2 19.10 56.76 -31.35
CA GLU A 2 18.32 55.57 -30.96
C GLU A 2 17.36 55.85 -29.76
N PRO A 3 16.40 54.97 -29.39
CA PRO A 3 16.60 53.52 -29.36
C PRO A 3 15.50 52.59 -29.89
N ILE A 4 16.03 51.59 -30.58
CA ILE A 4 15.50 50.25 -30.80
C ILE A 4 15.59 49.48 -29.47
N ILE A 5 14.68 49.73 -28.52
CA ILE A 5 14.56 48.91 -27.30
C ILE A 5 13.08 48.78 -26.93
N ARG A 6 12.33 47.94 -27.66
CA ARG A 6 10.99 47.51 -27.17
C ARG A 6 10.44 46.19 -27.71
N ARG A 7 11.27 45.36 -28.36
CA ARG A 7 10.83 44.05 -28.89
C ARG A 7 11.59 42.83 -28.36
N ARG A 8 12.51 42.99 -27.41
CA ARG A 8 13.18 41.85 -26.73
C ARG A 8 12.62 41.54 -25.33
N SER A 9 11.90 42.46 -24.70
CA SER A 9 11.35 42.25 -23.35
C SER A 9 10.10 41.36 -23.32
N SER A 10 9.30 41.34 -24.40
CA SER A 10 8.10 40.49 -24.46
C SER A 10 8.40 39.02 -24.81
N LEU A 11 9.53 38.72 -25.47
CA LEU A 11 9.91 37.33 -25.76
C LEU A 11 10.61 36.67 -24.56
N VAL A 12 11.39 37.43 -23.78
CA VAL A 12 12.04 36.92 -22.56
C VAL A 12 10.99 36.70 -21.44
N ALA A 13 9.95 37.53 -21.36
CA ALA A 13 8.86 37.33 -20.40
C ALA A 13 8.04 36.06 -20.69
N VAL A 14 7.86 35.69 -21.97
CA VAL A 14 7.14 34.46 -22.35
C VAL A 14 8.00 33.21 -22.17
N VAL A 15 9.32 33.30 -22.37
CA VAL A 15 10.25 32.19 -22.11
C VAL A 15 10.51 31.99 -20.60
N VAL A 16 10.45 33.04 -19.79
CA VAL A 16 10.53 32.93 -18.31
C VAL A 16 9.20 32.48 -17.70
N LEU A 17 8.04 32.79 -18.30
CA LEU A 17 6.76 32.21 -17.87
C LEU A 17 6.62 30.71 -18.20
N LEU A 18 7.35 30.20 -19.20
CA LEU A 18 7.33 28.79 -19.58
C LEU A 18 8.31 27.92 -18.77
N LEU A 19 9.15 28.52 -17.90
CA LEU A 19 10.07 27.80 -17.00
C LEU A 19 9.65 27.84 -15.52
N ALA A 20 8.43 28.32 -15.23
CA ALA A 20 7.86 28.31 -13.89
C ALA A 20 6.41 27.78 -13.88
N LEU A 21 6.13 26.72 -14.64
CA LEU A 21 5.20 25.71 -14.13
C LEU A 21 5.97 24.93 -13.06
N VAL A 22 6.26 25.59 -11.93
CA VAL A 22 6.45 24.87 -10.69
C VAL A 22 5.10 24.25 -10.45
N VAL A 23 4.96 22.98 -10.87
CA VAL A 23 3.86 22.14 -10.44
C VAL A 23 4.00 22.12 -8.93
N ASN A 24 3.25 23.00 -8.25
CA ASN A 24 3.24 23.05 -6.81
C ASN A 24 2.72 21.69 -6.37
N VAL A 25 3.63 20.82 -5.94
CA VAL A 25 3.27 19.52 -5.38
C VAL A 25 2.41 19.81 -4.16
N SER A 26 1.14 19.42 -4.26
CA SER A 26 0.09 19.97 -3.40
C SER A 26 -0.45 18.97 -2.39
N GLY A 27 0.41 18.40 -1.54
CA GLY A 27 -0.05 17.95 -0.22
C GLY A 27 0.36 16.57 0.27
N ASN A 28 0.11 16.44 1.56
CA ASN A 28 0.30 15.31 2.44
C ASN A 28 -1.06 14.65 2.72
N LEU A 29 -1.30 13.49 2.11
CA LEU A 29 -2.53 12.72 2.36
C LEU A 29 -2.30 11.72 3.47
N VAL A 30 -3.34 11.46 4.25
CA VAL A 30 -3.27 10.56 5.41
C VAL A 30 -4.49 9.66 5.41
N PHE A 31 -4.28 8.41 5.79
CA PHE A 31 -5.33 7.43 5.98
C PHE A 31 -5.19 6.83 7.37
N SER A 32 -6.29 6.83 8.12
CA SER A 32 -6.42 5.92 9.26
C SER A 32 -6.64 4.51 8.73
N VAL A 33 -5.82 3.58 9.19
CA VAL A 33 -5.87 2.18 8.77
C VAL A 33 -6.34 1.34 9.94
N ASN A 34 -7.31 0.47 9.70
CA ASN A 34 -7.84 -0.46 10.69
C ASN A 34 -7.39 -1.88 10.38
N HIS A 35 -7.12 -2.66 11.43
CA HIS A 35 -6.86 -4.08 11.31
C HIS A 35 -8.18 -4.86 11.30
N LYS A 36 -8.33 -5.82 10.38
CA LYS A 36 -9.58 -6.59 10.20
C LYS A 36 -9.99 -7.41 11.42
N LEU A 37 -9.03 -7.85 12.22
CA LEU A 37 -9.25 -8.75 13.36
C LEU A 37 -9.32 -8.01 14.71
N LYS A 38 -9.38 -6.67 14.68
CA LYS A 38 -9.47 -5.84 15.89
C LYS A 38 -10.71 -6.22 16.71
N GLY A 39 -10.53 -6.37 18.02
CA GLY A 39 -11.64 -6.53 18.98
C GLY A 39 -12.30 -7.92 19.05
N ARG A 40 -11.86 -8.92 18.28
CA ARG A 40 -12.41 -10.29 18.36
C ARG A 40 -11.96 -11.01 19.64
N GLU A 41 -12.90 -11.33 20.53
CA GLU A 41 -12.69 -12.28 21.64
C GLU A 41 -12.49 -13.71 21.06
N GLY A 42 -11.33 -14.31 21.30
CA GLY A 42 -11.01 -15.67 20.83
C GLY A 42 -9.73 -15.85 20.01
N GLY A 43 -9.00 -14.77 19.72
CA GLY A 43 -7.79 -14.83 18.90
C GLY A 43 -8.10 -15.04 17.41
N SER A 44 -7.24 -14.54 16.53
CA SER A 44 -7.26 -14.85 15.11
C SER A 44 -7.08 -16.35 14.91
N THR A 45 -7.96 -17.02 14.15
CA THR A 45 -7.77 -18.45 13.88
C THR A 45 -6.64 -18.63 12.86
N LEU A 46 -5.77 -19.63 13.01
CA LEU A 46 -4.69 -19.93 12.04
C LEU A 46 -5.18 -19.93 10.60
N SER A 47 -6.41 -20.43 10.38
CA SER A 47 -7.09 -20.44 9.09
C SER A 47 -7.26 -19.06 8.46
N GLU A 48 -7.37 -17.99 9.25
CA GLU A 48 -7.54 -16.60 8.79
C GLU A 48 -6.23 -16.05 8.23
N PHE A 49 -5.14 -16.19 8.99
CA PHE A 49 -3.80 -15.85 8.50
C PHE A 49 -3.39 -16.71 7.32
N LYS A 50 -3.69 -18.02 7.37
CA LYS A 50 -3.43 -18.99 6.32
C LYS A 50 -4.15 -18.67 5.01
N ALA A 51 -5.46 -18.42 5.06
CA ALA A 51 -6.27 -18.25 3.86
C ALA A 51 -5.83 -17.04 3.02
N HIS A 52 -5.25 -16.03 3.66
CA HIS A 52 -4.62 -14.89 3.02
C HIS A 52 -3.36 -15.24 2.22
N ASP A 53 -2.60 -16.24 2.67
CA ASP A 53 -1.16 -16.35 2.47
C ASP A 53 -0.79 -17.63 1.65
N ASP A 54 -1.50 -18.74 1.87
CA ASP A 54 -1.24 -20.09 1.32
C ASP A 54 -1.16 -20.17 -0.20
N ARG A 55 -2.00 -19.37 -0.85
CA ARG A 55 -2.00 -19.30 -2.30
C ARG A 55 -1.11 -18.16 -2.77
N ARG A 56 -0.91 -17.08 -1.95
CA ARG A 56 -0.21 -15.82 -2.29
C ARG A 56 1.12 -16.08 -2.97
N HIS A 57 1.74 -17.09 -2.44
CA HIS A 57 3.03 -17.54 -2.84
C HIS A 57 3.08 -18.21 -4.23
N ALA A 58 2.04 -18.90 -4.70
CA ALA A 58 2.11 -19.71 -5.93
C ALA A 58 2.22 -18.89 -7.22
N ARG A 59 1.70 -17.64 -7.26
CA ARG A 59 1.65 -16.82 -8.48
C ARG A 59 2.61 -15.63 -8.53
N ILE A 60 3.14 -15.14 -7.40
CA ILE A 60 4.31 -14.24 -7.40
C ILE A 60 5.47 -14.91 -8.17
N LEU A 61 5.55 -16.25 -8.07
CA LEU A 61 6.49 -17.10 -8.80
C LEU A 61 6.22 -17.19 -10.32
N ALA A 62 4.97 -17.02 -10.76
CA ALA A 62 4.60 -17.04 -12.19
C ALA A 62 4.81 -15.68 -12.88
N ALA A 63 4.68 -14.59 -12.13
CA ALA A 63 4.98 -13.23 -12.60
C ALA A 63 6.50 -12.95 -12.69
N ALA A 64 7.32 -13.69 -11.91
CA ALA A 64 8.79 -13.67 -12.01
C ALA A 64 9.35 -14.43 -13.24
N SER A 65 8.47 -15.06 -14.04
CA SER A 65 8.79 -15.64 -15.34
C SER A 65 8.40 -14.66 -16.44
N GLU A 66 9.34 -14.25 -17.28
CA GLU A 66 9.11 -13.28 -18.38
C GLU A 66 8.10 -13.74 -19.45
N ASN A 67 7.50 -14.95 -19.34
CA ASN A 67 6.57 -15.49 -20.35
C ASN A 67 5.46 -16.39 -19.77
N ALA A 68 4.49 -15.85 -19.05
CA ALA A 68 3.28 -16.63 -18.72
C ALA A 68 2.01 -15.96 -19.27
N VAL A 69 1.56 -16.47 -20.43
CA VAL A 69 0.15 -16.42 -20.86
C VAL A 69 -0.45 -17.82 -20.66
N ASP A 70 -1.57 -17.80 -19.96
CA ASP A 70 -2.70 -18.73 -19.88
C ASP A 70 -2.65 -20.06 -19.09
N MET A 71 -3.64 -20.10 -18.19
CA MET A 71 -4.37 -21.18 -17.55
C MET A 71 -3.82 -22.63 -17.50
N ALA A 72 -3.60 -23.08 -16.25
CA ALA A 72 -4.18 -24.33 -15.77
C ALA A 72 -4.84 -24.09 -14.40
N LEU A 73 -6.19 -24.16 -14.38
CA LEU A 73 -7.01 -24.21 -13.18
C LEU A 73 -6.86 -25.58 -12.50
N GLY A 74 -6.67 -25.61 -11.18
CA GLY A 74 -6.75 -26.82 -10.38
C GLY A 74 -6.51 -26.57 -8.89
N GLY A 75 -7.42 -27.06 -8.04
CA GLY A 75 -7.29 -27.05 -6.58
C GLY A 75 -8.61 -26.78 -5.83
N ASN A 76 -9.29 -27.84 -5.43
CA ASN A 76 -10.47 -27.88 -4.57
C ASN A 76 -10.07 -27.75 -3.10
N GLY A 77 -10.13 -26.55 -2.53
CA GLY A 77 -9.76 -26.33 -1.12
C GLY A 77 -10.51 -25.14 -0.55
N HIS A 78 -11.32 -25.42 0.46
CA HIS A 78 -12.30 -24.54 1.09
C HIS A 78 -11.69 -23.20 1.59
N PRO A 79 -12.45 -22.08 1.61
CA PRO A 79 -11.97 -20.68 1.63
C PRO A 79 -12.01 -20.09 3.05
N SER A 80 -11.35 -18.97 3.41
CA SER A 80 -11.37 -17.61 2.85
C SER A 80 -10.55 -16.70 3.77
N GLU A 81 -9.84 -15.68 3.26
CA GLU A 81 -9.76 -14.31 3.80
C GLU A 81 -8.70 -13.46 3.06
N THR A 82 -8.98 -12.16 2.85
CA THR A 82 -8.13 -11.22 2.09
C THR A 82 -7.67 -10.10 3.03
N GLY A 83 -6.42 -9.60 2.94
CA GLY A 83 -5.88 -8.38 3.54
C GLY A 83 -6.00 -8.12 5.05
N LEU A 84 -4.91 -7.91 5.77
CA LEU A 84 -4.95 -7.56 7.20
C LEU A 84 -5.47 -6.15 7.51
N TYR A 85 -5.20 -5.20 6.62
CA TYR A 85 -5.39 -3.78 6.88
C TYR A 85 -6.30 -3.13 5.84
N PHE A 86 -7.18 -2.25 6.30
CA PHE A 86 -8.11 -1.55 5.44
C PHE A 86 -8.30 -0.09 5.85
N THR A 87 -8.69 0.73 4.89
CA THR A 87 -9.06 2.13 5.12
C THR A 87 -10.41 2.44 4.47
N LYS A 88 -10.95 3.62 4.76
CA LYS A 88 -12.21 4.11 4.22
C LYS A 88 -11.94 5.29 3.28
N LEU A 89 -12.49 5.22 2.08
CA LEU A 89 -12.36 6.27 1.05
C LEU A 89 -13.71 6.67 0.50
N GLY A 90 -13.86 7.95 0.19
CA GLY A 90 -15.01 8.46 -0.53
C GLY A 90 -14.78 8.37 -2.04
N ILE A 91 -15.78 7.94 -2.81
CA ILE A 91 -15.72 7.94 -4.29
C ILE A 91 -17.00 8.54 -4.86
N GLY A 92 -16.84 9.39 -5.87
CA GLY A 92 -17.90 9.98 -6.67
C GLY A 92 -18.44 11.32 -6.17
N ASN A 93 -19.39 11.87 -6.92
CA ASN A 93 -20.13 13.08 -6.57
C ASN A 93 -21.64 12.89 -6.78
N PRO A 94 -22.45 12.75 -5.70
CA PRO A 94 -22.06 12.81 -4.29
C PRO A 94 -21.16 11.64 -3.87
N SER A 95 -20.31 11.87 -2.86
CA SER A 95 -19.33 10.88 -2.39
C SER A 95 -20.00 9.78 -1.56
N ASN A 96 -19.68 8.52 -1.88
CA ASN A 96 -20.05 7.34 -1.10
C ASN A 96 -18.81 6.70 -0.45
N ASP A 97 -18.98 6.11 0.73
CA ASP A 97 -17.89 5.46 1.47
C ASP A 97 -17.65 4.02 0.98
N TYR A 98 -16.38 3.70 0.75
CA TYR A 98 -15.87 2.38 0.37
C TYR A 98 -14.75 1.97 1.31
N PHE A 99 -14.86 0.76 1.87
CA PHE A 99 -13.79 0.17 2.68
C PHE A 99 -12.88 -0.65 1.78
N VAL A 100 -11.59 -0.34 1.75
CA VAL A 100 -10.64 -0.96 0.81
C VAL A 100 -9.37 -1.42 1.51
N GLN A 101 -8.82 -2.55 1.07
CA GLN A 101 -7.56 -3.06 1.60
C GLN A 101 -6.40 -2.19 1.11
N VAL A 102 -5.49 -1.83 2.00
CA VAL A 102 -4.22 -1.19 1.62
C VAL A 102 -3.18 -2.24 1.28
N ASP A 103 -2.57 -2.16 0.10
CA ASP A 103 -1.70 -3.23 -0.43
C ASP A 103 -0.48 -2.67 -1.17
N THR A 104 0.73 -2.87 -0.64
CA THR A 104 1.97 -2.51 -1.35
C THR A 104 2.41 -3.57 -2.37
N GLY A 105 1.75 -4.74 -2.40
CA GLY A 105 2.05 -5.86 -3.29
C GLY A 105 1.35 -5.80 -4.65
N SER A 106 0.45 -4.83 -4.89
CA SER A 106 -0.24 -4.66 -6.17
C SER A 106 -0.36 -3.20 -6.61
N ASP A 107 -0.52 -2.97 -7.91
CA ASP A 107 -0.56 -1.61 -8.49
C ASP A 107 -1.98 -1.01 -8.53
N ILE A 108 -2.99 -1.81 -8.87
CA ILE A 108 -4.30 -1.30 -9.28
C ILE A 108 -5.17 -0.99 -8.06
N PHE A 109 -5.72 0.23 -8.00
CA PHE A 109 -6.88 0.52 -7.17
C PHE A 109 -8.14 0.03 -7.88
N TRP A 110 -8.98 -0.78 -7.22
CA TRP A 110 -10.28 -1.20 -7.72
C TRP A 110 -11.33 -1.34 -6.62
N VAL A 111 -12.60 -1.23 -7.00
CA VAL A 111 -13.77 -1.49 -6.13
C VAL A 111 -14.81 -2.34 -6.86
N ASN A 112 -15.58 -3.12 -6.11
CA ASN A 112 -16.69 -3.91 -6.64
C ASN A 112 -17.79 -3.00 -7.17
N CYS A 113 -18.26 -3.27 -8.39
CA CYS A 113 -19.29 -2.49 -9.05
C CYS A 113 -20.66 -3.17 -9.02
N VAL A 114 -21.70 -2.38 -9.24
CA VAL A 114 -23.10 -2.88 -9.25
C VAL A 114 -23.33 -3.98 -10.27
N GLU A 115 -22.60 -3.99 -11.40
CA GLU A 115 -22.70 -5.02 -12.42
C GLU A 115 -22.13 -6.37 -11.97
N CYS A 116 -21.33 -6.40 -10.90
CA CYS A 116 -20.77 -7.64 -10.37
C CYS A 116 -21.85 -8.58 -9.81
N GLY A 117 -22.95 -8.02 -9.28
CA GLY A 117 -24.08 -8.79 -8.79
C GLY A 117 -23.67 -9.92 -7.85
N LYS A 118 -23.95 -11.17 -8.25
CA LYS A 118 -23.70 -12.38 -7.44
C LYS A 118 -22.24 -12.85 -7.46
N ASP A 119 -21.40 -12.29 -8.34
CA ASP A 119 -19.98 -12.63 -8.45
C ASP A 119 -19.10 -11.81 -7.49
N CYS A 120 -19.72 -11.00 -6.62
CA CYS A 120 -19.07 -10.20 -5.58
C CYS A 120 -19.69 -10.46 -4.21
N PRO A 121 -18.93 -10.30 -3.12
CA PRO A 121 -19.48 -10.36 -1.78
C PRO A 121 -20.44 -9.18 -1.53
N ASP A 122 -21.58 -9.46 -0.92
CA ASP A 122 -22.63 -8.50 -0.56
C ASP A 122 -22.67 -8.18 0.95
N GLN A 123 -21.91 -8.92 1.75
CA GLN A 123 -21.81 -8.77 3.21
C GLN A 123 -20.37 -8.93 3.69
N SER A 124 -20.05 -8.37 4.86
CA SER A 124 -18.78 -8.52 5.57
C SER A 124 -19.03 -8.84 7.03
N ARG A 125 -18.20 -9.71 7.65
CA ARG A 125 -18.22 -9.97 9.10
C ARG A 125 -17.25 -9.07 9.87
N ILE A 126 -16.61 -8.10 9.21
CA ILE A 126 -15.80 -7.07 9.89
C ILE A 126 -16.77 -6.07 10.53
N GLU A 127 -16.62 -5.84 11.84
CA GLU A 127 -17.45 -4.91 12.57
C GLU A 127 -17.34 -3.48 11.99
N GLY A 128 -18.48 -2.81 11.80
CA GLY A 128 -18.54 -1.44 11.27
C GLY A 128 -18.29 -1.30 9.76
N VAL A 129 -18.04 -2.40 9.04
CA VAL A 129 -17.85 -2.38 7.58
C VAL A 129 -19.16 -2.70 6.87
N LYS A 130 -19.64 -1.74 6.09
CA LYS A 130 -20.74 -1.93 5.14
C LYS A 130 -20.18 -1.97 3.72
N LEU A 131 -20.44 -3.06 3.00
CA LEU A 131 -20.03 -3.16 1.60
C LEU A 131 -20.89 -2.26 0.72
N THR A 132 -20.23 -1.33 0.04
CA THR A 132 -20.83 -0.48 -1.00
C THR A 132 -20.35 -0.97 -2.35
N LEU A 133 -21.29 -1.17 -3.29
CA LEU A 133 -20.98 -1.40 -4.70
C LEU A 133 -20.94 -0.05 -5.42
N TYR A 134 -19.93 0.16 -6.26
CA TYR A 134 -19.80 1.38 -7.04
C TYR A 134 -20.76 1.38 -8.23
N ASP A 135 -21.57 2.44 -8.35
CA ASP A 135 -22.44 2.69 -9.50
C ASP A 135 -22.00 3.97 -10.20
N ARG A 136 -21.48 3.82 -11.41
CA ARG A 136 -21.09 4.93 -12.28
C ARG A 136 -22.21 5.92 -12.54
N LYS A 137 -23.45 5.43 -12.68
CA LYS A 137 -24.61 6.27 -12.98
C LYS A 137 -25.03 7.12 -11.78
N SER A 138 -24.62 6.74 -10.58
CA SER A 138 -24.89 7.49 -9.35
C SER A 138 -23.94 8.66 -9.11
N SER A 139 -22.81 8.72 -9.84
CA SER A 139 -21.79 9.76 -9.70
C SER A 139 -21.74 10.68 -10.91
N SER A 140 -21.93 11.98 -10.68
CA SER A 140 -21.86 13.01 -11.72
C SER A 140 -20.45 13.26 -12.27
N THR A 141 -19.42 12.78 -11.58
CA THR A 141 -18.01 12.92 -11.96
C THR A 141 -17.45 11.66 -12.63
N SER A 142 -18.23 10.57 -12.69
CA SER A 142 -17.82 9.31 -13.32
C SER A 142 -17.67 9.44 -14.83
N LYS A 143 -16.54 8.94 -15.36
CA LYS A 143 -16.27 8.79 -16.80
C LYS A 143 -15.77 7.38 -17.10
N LEU A 144 -16.26 6.82 -18.19
CA LEU A 144 -15.74 5.54 -18.68
C LEU A 144 -14.31 5.75 -19.21
N VAL A 145 -13.41 4.80 -18.94
CA VAL A 145 -12.12 4.75 -19.63
C VAL A 145 -12.21 3.76 -20.78
N THR A 146 -11.84 4.23 -21.96
CA THR A 146 -11.91 3.54 -23.23
C THR A 146 -10.53 3.15 -23.74
N CYS A 147 -10.47 2.25 -24.73
CA CYS A 147 -9.21 1.74 -25.28
C CYS A 147 -8.30 2.83 -25.88
N ASP A 148 -8.90 3.92 -26.37
CA ASP A 148 -8.20 5.05 -26.97
C ASP A 148 -7.74 6.11 -25.95
N ASP A 149 -8.13 5.99 -24.68
CA ASP A 149 -7.57 6.81 -23.62
C ASP A 149 -6.09 6.48 -23.38
N GLU A 150 -5.29 7.52 -23.16
CA GLU A 150 -3.83 7.41 -22.95
C GLU A 150 -3.49 6.41 -21.83
N PHE A 151 -4.23 6.47 -20.72
CA PHE A 151 -4.07 5.54 -19.59
C PHE A 151 -4.20 4.07 -20.01
N CYS A 152 -5.19 3.77 -20.86
CA CYS A 152 -5.39 2.40 -21.34
C CYS A 152 -4.20 1.99 -22.20
N SER A 153 -3.83 2.81 -23.17
CA SER A 153 -2.71 2.51 -24.07
C SER A 153 -1.36 2.35 -23.34
N SER A 154 -1.09 3.16 -22.30
CA SER A 154 0.17 3.11 -21.54
C SER A 154 0.26 1.90 -20.62
N THR A 155 -0.87 1.46 -20.05
CA THR A 155 -0.90 0.32 -19.11
C THR A 155 -0.51 -1.00 -19.80
N TYR A 156 -0.77 -1.13 -21.10
CA TYR A 156 -0.48 -2.36 -21.86
C TYR A 156 0.79 -2.32 -22.72
N THR A 157 1.41 -1.14 -22.86
CA THR A 157 2.65 -0.95 -23.63
C THR A 157 3.93 -1.06 -22.78
N SER A 158 3.83 -1.15 -21.46
CA SER A 158 4.97 -1.20 -20.52
C SER A 158 5.72 -2.55 -20.45
N SER A 159 5.31 -3.58 -21.20
CA SER A 159 6.11 -4.79 -21.39
C SER A 159 6.77 -4.73 -22.76
N SER A 160 8.04 -5.14 -22.87
CA SER A 160 8.98 -4.94 -23.98
C SER A 160 8.55 -5.45 -25.38
N LYS A 161 7.30 -5.88 -25.53
CA LYS A 161 6.61 -6.10 -26.79
C LYS A 161 5.29 -5.35 -26.70
N GLN A 162 5.05 -4.47 -27.65
CA GLN A 162 3.82 -3.69 -27.82
C GLN A 162 2.60 -4.61 -27.87
N ARG A 163 2.10 -5.03 -26.70
CA ARG A 163 0.91 -5.86 -26.57
C ARG A 163 -0.26 -4.89 -26.52
N GLN A 164 -0.75 -4.50 -27.69
CA GLN A 164 -2.14 -4.04 -27.77
C GLN A 164 -2.99 -5.12 -27.08
N ILE A 165 -3.89 -4.71 -26.17
CA ILE A 165 -4.89 -5.63 -25.63
C ILE A 165 -5.56 -6.30 -26.85
N PRO A 166 -5.45 -7.63 -27.02
CA PRO A 166 -6.04 -8.29 -28.17
C PRO A 166 -7.52 -7.91 -28.25
N ASN A 167 -7.94 -7.30 -29.36
CA ASN A 167 -9.31 -6.86 -29.64
C ASN A 167 -9.82 -5.60 -28.89
N CYS A 168 -8.97 -4.75 -28.31
CA CYS A 168 -9.41 -3.46 -27.74
C CYS A 168 -9.47 -2.39 -28.84
N LYS A 169 -10.69 -2.03 -29.28
CA LYS A 169 -10.94 -1.03 -30.33
C LYS A 169 -11.32 0.32 -29.70
N PRO A 170 -11.13 1.46 -30.41
CA PRO A 170 -11.60 2.77 -29.92
C PRO A 170 -13.05 2.72 -29.47
N ASN A 171 -13.38 3.45 -28.40
CA ASN A 171 -14.67 3.45 -27.70
C ASN A 171 -15.08 2.15 -26.99
N MET A 172 -14.30 1.06 -27.07
CA MET A 172 -14.52 -0.10 -26.20
C MET A 172 -14.01 0.18 -24.79
N GLN A 173 -14.61 -0.46 -23.80
CA GLN A 173 -14.19 -0.35 -22.41
C GLN A 173 -12.74 -0.84 -22.24
N CYS A 174 -11.92 -0.06 -21.55
CA CYS A 174 -10.59 -0.50 -21.16
C CYS A 174 -10.70 -1.56 -20.06
N GLN A 175 -10.63 -2.83 -20.44
CA GLN A 175 -10.75 -3.94 -19.49
C GLN A 175 -9.50 -4.06 -18.62
N TYR A 176 -9.64 -4.61 -17.42
CA TYR A 176 -8.51 -5.04 -16.59
C TYR A 176 -8.77 -6.43 -16.03
N ASN A 177 -7.67 -7.13 -15.76
CA ASN A 177 -7.67 -8.39 -15.04
C ASN A 177 -6.39 -8.43 -14.19
N ILE A 178 -6.56 -8.52 -12.89
CA ILE A 178 -5.46 -8.67 -11.94
C ILE A 178 -5.58 -10.01 -11.23
N ALA A 179 -4.47 -10.75 -11.24
CA ALA A 179 -4.32 -11.96 -10.45
C ALA A 179 -3.45 -11.64 -9.24
N TYR A 180 -3.98 -11.93 -8.06
CA TYR A 180 -3.21 -11.86 -6.85
C TYR A 180 -2.36 -13.11 -6.71
N GLY A 181 -1.36 -12.98 -5.86
CA GLY A 181 -0.58 -14.12 -5.43
C GLY A 181 -1.49 -15.28 -5.08
N ASP A 182 -2.59 -15.01 -4.33
CA ASP A 182 -3.46 -15.96 -3.63
C ASP A 182 -4.38 -16.76 -4.55
N GLY A 183 -4.12 -16.64 -5.85
CA GLY A 183 -4.92 -17.26 -6.86
C GLY A 183 -6.24 -16.53 -7.10
N SER A 184 -6.64 -15.61 -6.23
CA SER A 184 -7.80 -14.75 -6.45
C SER A 184 -7.55 -13.84 -7.65
N THR A 185 -8.63 -13.49 -8.33
CA THR A 185 -8.57 -12.55 -9.44
C THR A 185 -9.73 -11.56 -9.34
N SER A 186 -9.44 -10.33 -9.75
CA SER A 186 -10.42 -9.27 -9.95
C SER A 186 -10.39 -8.88 -11.42
N ALA A 187 -11.56 -8.91 -12.07
CA ALA A 187 -11.70 -8.57 -13.47
C ALA A 187 -12.85 -7.58 -13.68
N GLY A 188 -12.69 -6.69 -14.64
CA GLY A 188 -13.67 -5.66 -14.95
C GLY A 188 -13.16 -4.65 -15.96
N TYR A 189 -13.49 -3.38 -15.74
CA TYR A 189 -13.10 -2.29 -16.64
C TYR A 189 -12.69 -1.04 -15.87
N PHE A 190 -11.87 -0.18 -16.46
CA PHE A 190 -11.43 1.05 -15.83
C PHE A 190 -12.47 2.16 -15.93
N VAL A 191 -12.56 2.94 -14.86
CA VAL A 191 -13.39 4.15 -14.75
C VAL A 191 -12.55 5.25 -14.16
N LYS A 192 -12.86 6.50 -14.50
CA LYS A 192 -12.31 7.69 -13.89
C LYS A 192 -13.38 8.34 -13.04
N ASP A 193 -13.09 8.61 -11.78
CA ASP A 193 -13.99 9.37 -10.91
C ASP A 193 -13.18 10.17 -9.88
N ASP A 194 -13.85 11.03 -9.13
CA ASP A 194 -13.26 11.74 -8.01
C ASP A 194 -13.17 10.82 -6.79
N VAL A 195 -11.99 10.75 -6.19
CA VAL A 195 -11.72 10.05 -4.94
C VAL A 195 -11.42 11.10 -3.87
N GLN A 196 -12.09 10.97 -2.74
CA GLN A 196 -11.96 11.85 -1.59
C GLN A 196 -10.91 11.29 -0.62
N PHE A 197 -9.94 12.13 -0.29
CA PHE A 197 -8.82 11.86 0.61
C PHE A 197 -8.84 12.81 1.80
N GLN A 198 -8.14 12.43 2.87
CA GLN A 198 -7.88 13.33 4.00
C GLN A 198 -6.49 13.94 3.83
N LYS A 199 -6.42 15.27 3.76
CA LYS A 199 -5.17 16.03 3.78
C LYS A 199 -4.88 16.49 5.21
N ALA A 200 -3.68 16.28 5.73
CA ALA A 200 -3.31 16.86 7.02
C ALA A 200 -3.06 18.37 6.88
N THR A 201 -3.78 19.16 7.69
CA THR A 201 -3.80 20.64 7.65
C THR A 201 -3.32 21.30 8.94
N GLY A 202 -3.05 20.48 9.95
CA GLY A 202 -2.59 20.86 11.27
C GLY A 202 -2.28 19.62 12.09
N ASN A 203 -1.70 19.81 13.28
CA ASN A 203 -1.45 18.70 14.20
C ASN A 203 -2.78 18.02 14.56
N PHE A 204 -2.90 16.73 14.23
CA PHE A 204 -4.09 15.91 14.48
C PHE A 204 -5.37 16.44 13.78
N GLN A 205 -5.18 17.24 12.73
CA GLN A 205 -6.26 17.87 11.96
C GLN A 205 -6.15 17.52 10.48
N THR A 206 -7.30 17.19 9.90
CA THR A 206 -7.42 16.89 8.48
C THR A 206 -8.53 17.68 7.83
N SER A 207 -8.39 17.94 6.54
CA SER A 207 -9.49 18.42 5.69
C SER A 207 -9.67 17.50 4.51
N SER A 208 -10.91 17.45 4.02
CA SER A 208 -11.25 16.67 2.84
C SER A 208 -10.67 17.32 1.56
N THR A 209 -10.11 16.50 0.69
CA THR A 209 -9.63 16.93 -0.63
C THR A 209 -9.94 15.87 -1.68
N ASN A 210 -10.18 16.27 -2.93
CA ASN A 210 -10.49 15.34 -4.01
C ASN A 210 -9.33 15.22 -4.99
N GLY A 211 -9.12 14.00 -5.50
CA GLY A 211 -8.25 13.70 -6.62
C GLY A 211 -8.99 12.88 -7.66
N SER A 212 -8.89 13.24 -8.93
CA SER A 212 -9.44 12.45 -10.02
C SER A 212 -8.52 11.26 -10.30
N VAL A 213 -9.04 10.05 -10.14
CA VAL A 213 -8.27 8.80 -10.22
C VAL A 213 -8.97 7.84 -11.17
N ILE A 214 -8.18 7.14 -11.96
CA ILE A 214 -8.61 5.98 -12.75
C ILE A 214 -8.43 4.72 -11.90
N PHE A 215 -9.51 3.98 -11.71
CA PHE A 215 -9.54 2.75 -10.92
C PHE A 215 -10.39 1.68 -11.58
N GLY A 216 -10.18 0.43 -11.16
CA GLY A 216 -10.92 -0.72 -11.65
C GLY A 216 -12.33 -0.77 -11.09
N CYS A 217 -13.32 -0.84 -11.98
CA CYS A 217 -14.68 -1.21 -11.68
C CYS A 217 -14.79 -2.74 -11.78
N GLY A 218 -14.69 -3.43 -10.64
CA GLY A 218 -14.69 -4.88 -10.53
C GLY A 218 -16.06 -5.47 -10.85
N ALA A 219 -16.12 -6.22 -11.94
CA ALA A 219 -17.34 -6.88 -12.42
C ALA A 219 -17.36 -8.38 -12.12
N LYS A 220 -16.23 -8.96 -11.70
CA LYS A 220 -16.13 -10.36 -11.31
C LYS A 220 -14.99 -10.58 -10.34
N GLN A 221 -15.29 -11.18 -9.19
CA GLN A 221 -14.29 -11.66 -8.24
C GLN A 221 -14.22 -13.18 -8.27
N SER A 222 -13.09 -13.72 -7.82
CA SER A 222 -12.90 -15.16 -7.70
C SER A 222 -11.96 -15.50 -6.56
N GLY A 223 -12.04 -16.74 -6.07
CA GLY A 223 -11.11 -17.22 -5.04
C GLY A 223 -11.46 -16.62 -3.68
N ALA A 224 -10.51 -15.99 -3.01
CA ALA A 224 -10.76 -15.38 -1.71
C ALA A 224 -11.56 -14.05 -1.80
N LEU A 225 -11.54 -13.38 -2.96
CA LEU A 225 -12.20 -12.09 -3.17
C LEU A 225 -13.73 -12.20 -3.35
N ASP A 226 -14.26 -13.39 -3.67
CA ASP A 226 -15.72 -13.63 -3.81
C ASP A 226 -16.40 -14.05 -2.50
N LYS A 227 -15.68 -14.05 -1.37
CA LYS A 227 -16.14 -14.58 -0.07
C LYS A 227 -16.55 -13.47 0.89
N SER A 228 -17.67 -13.66 1.58
CA SER A 228 -18.28 -12.63 2.46
C SER A 228 -17.76 -12.59 3.91
N SER A 229 -16.77 -13.41 4.30
CA SER A 229 -16.30 -13.49 5.69
C SER A 229 -15.60 -12.21 6.16
N LEU A 230 -14.51 -11.79 5.52
CA LEU A 230 -13.83 -10.51 5.77
C LEU A 230 -13.73 -9.65 4.50
N ALA A 231 -14.81 -9.65 3.73
CA ALA A 231 -14.90 -8.89 2.50
C ALA A 231 -14.74 -7.38 2.74
N LEU A 232 -14.22 -6.72 1.73
CA LEU A 232 -14.13 -5.27 1.60
C LEU A 232 -14.73 -4.86 0.26
N SER A 233 -14.95 -3.57 0.07
CA SER A 233 -15.41 -3.03 -1.22
C SER A 233 -14.36 -3.13 -2.32
N GLY A 234 -13.08 -3.34 -1.99
CA GLY A 234 -12.01 -3.47 -2.98
C GLY A 234 -10.61 -3.40 -2.39
N ILE A 235 -9.61 -3.14 -3.24
CA ILE A 235 -8.19 -3.05 -2.88
C ILE A 235 -7.62 -1.76 -3.49
N ILE A 236 -6.90 -0.98 -2.68
CA ILE A 236 -6.10 0.16 -3.11
C ILE A 236 -4.62 -0.25 -3.18
N GLY A 237 -4.15 -0.50 -4.41
CA GLY A 237 -2.76 -0.83 -4.69
C GLY A 237 -1.82 0.37 -4.58
N PHE A 238 -0.71 0.18 -3.87
CA PHE A 238 0.39 1.12 -3.69
C PHE A 238 1.67 0.69 -4.43
N GLY A 239 1.55 -0.15 -5.46
CA GLY A 239 2.67 -0.57 -6.30
C GLY A 239 3.28 0.55 -7.15
N GLN A 240 4.39 0.21 -7.82
CA GLN A 240 5.26 1.17 -8.51
C GLN A 240 4.76 1.57 -9.90
N ALA A 241 3.81 0.83 -10.48
CA ALA A 241 3.38 1.06 -11.85
C ALA A 241 2.70 2.42 -12.02
N ASN A 242 2.73 2.95 -13.24
CA ASN A 242 2.07 4.21 -13.59
C ASN A 242 0.54 4.15 -13.45
N SER A 243 -0.03 2.94 -13.46
CA SER A 243 -1.45 2.71 -13.22
C SER A 243 -1.85 2.86 -11.74
N SER A 244 -0.90 2.89 -10.80
CA SER A 244 -1.24 3.02 -9.38
C SER A 244 -1.79 4.40 -9.03
N MET A 245 -2.66 4.46 -8.02
CA MET A 245 -3.26 5.72 -7.57
C MET A 245 -2.19 6.74 -7.19
N LEU A 246 -1.14 6.32 -6.48
CA LEU A 246 -0.02 7.19 -6.10
C LEU A 246 0.65 7.80 -7.34
N SER A 247 0.96 6.98 -8.35
CA SER A 247 1.57 7.46 -9.60
C SER A 247 0.68 8.45 -10.33
N GLN A 248 -0.63 8.21 -10.39
CA GLN A 248 -1.59 9.11 -11.03
C GLN A 248 -1.68 10.46 -10.30
N LEU A 249 -1.78 10.46 -8.97
CA LEU A 249 -1.83 11.68 -8.17
C LEU A 249 -0.51 12.47 -8.24
N ALA A 250 0.62 11.77 -8.25
CA ALA A 250 1.93 12.38 -8.40
C ALA A 250 2.13 13.01 -9.79
N ALA A 251 1.73 12.31 -10.85
CA ALA A 251 1.76 12.84 -12.23
C ALA A 251 0.87 14.08 -12.39
N ALA A 252 -0.25 14.15 -11.65
CA ALA A 252 -1.13 15.32 -11.59
C ALA A 252 -0.61 16.44 -10.66
N GLY A 253 0.58 16.30 -10.05
CA GLY A 253 1.15 17.29 -9.14
C GLY A 253 0.42 17.41 -7.81
N LYS A 254 -0.43 16.45 -7.45
CA LYS A 254 -1.25 16.50 -6.23
C LYS A 254 -0.48 16.04 -5.00
N VAL A 255 0.47 15.14 -5.16
CA VAL A 255 1.27 14.57 -4.07
C VAL A 255 2.68 14.30 -4.57
N ARG A 256 3.63 14.10 -3.64
CA ARG A 256 4.91 13.50 -3.99
C ARG A 256 4.75 12.03 -4.34
N LYS A 257 5.64 11.49 -5.17
CA LYS A 257 5.68 10.06 -5.47
C LYS A 257 6.42 9.29 -4.37
N GLN A 258 5.96 9.46 -3.14
CA GLN A 258 6.45 8.73 -1.97
C GLN A 258 5.33 8.57 -0.94
N PHE A 259 5.42 7.52 -0.14
CA PHE A 259 4.49 7.27 0.95
C PHE A 259 5.19 6.48 2.06
N ALA A 260 4.50 6.38 3.19
CA ALA A 260 4.93 5.59 4.32
C ALA A 260 3.74 4.92 5.00
N HIS A 261 4.00 3.81 5.69
CA HIS A 261 3.05 3.23 6.63
C HIS A 261 3.73 2.96 7.97
N CYS A 262 2.92 2.93 9.02
CA CYS A 262 3.27 2.40 10.33
C CYS A 262 2.09 1.59 10.81
N LEU A 263 2.24 0.27 10.79
CA LEU A 263 1.19 -0.69 11.07
C LEU A 263 1.48 -1.42 12.38
N ASP A 264 0.42 -1.61 13.17
CA ASP A 264 0.36 -2.31 14.43
C ASP A 264 -0.45 -3.59 14.23
N ASN A 265 0.20 -4.74 14.39
CA ASN A 265 -0.37 -6.08 14.22
C ASN A 265 -0.92 -6.67 15.53
N THR A 266 -0.96 -5.90 16.61
CA THR A 266 -1.51 -6.32 17.91
C THR A 266 -3.04 -6.34 17.92
N LYS A 267 -3.65 -6.78 19.03
CA LYS A 267 -5.12 -6.85 19.19
C LYS A 267 -5.82 -5.49 19.03
N GLN A 268 -5.15 -4.39 19.42
CA GLN A 268 -5.62 -3.03 19.21
C GLN A 268 -5.59 -2.67 17.72
N GLY A 269 -4.54 -3.14 17.03
CA GLY A 269 -4.38 -3.22 15.58
C GLY A 269 -4.45 -1.88 14.86
N GLY A 270 -4.11 -1.86 13.57
CA GLY A 270 -4.33 -0.71 12.68
C GLY A 270 -3.07 0.14 12.51
N GLY A 271 -3.21 1.42 12.20
CA GLY A 271 -2.05 2.28 12.07
C GLY A 271 -2.26 3.50 11.18
N ILE A 272 -1.14 4.02 10.69
CA ILE A 272 -1.09 5.24 9.90
C ILE A 272 -0.57 4.91 8.51
N TRP A 273 -1.26 5.42 7.49
CA TRP A 273 -0.74 5.47 6.12
C TRP A 273 -0.62 6.93 5.71
N ALA A 274 0.53 7.34 5.18
CA ALA A 274 0.80 8.72 4.80
C ALA A 274 1.39 8.79 3.40
N ILE A 275 0.79 9.58 2.52
CA ILE A 275 1.38 9.95 1.23
C ILE A 275 2.06 11.30 1.39
N GLY A 276 3.32 11.40 0.98
CA GLY A 276 4.18 12.55 1.21
C GLY A 276 5.41 12.23 2.05
N GLU A 277 6.15 13.26 2.44
CA GLU A 277 7.40 13.12 3.20
C GLU A 277 7.09 12.91 4.69
N VAL A 278 7.57 11.81 5.27
CA VAL A 278 7.61 11.61 6.73
C VAL A 278 8.92 12.18 7.27
N VAL A 279 8.81 13.17 8.16
CA VAL A 279 9.96 13.91 8.71
C VAL A 279 10.34 13.48 10.12
N GLU A 280 9.39 12.90 10.87
CA GLU A 280 9.60 12.26 12.16
C GLU A 280 8.75 10.98 12.28
N PRO A 281 9.31 9.87 12.82
CA PRO A 281 10.69 9.71 13.27
C PRO A 281 11.70 9.79 12.11
N LYS A 282 12.97 10.10 12.44
CA LYS A 282 14.04 10.08 11.43
C LYS A 282 14.31 8.64 11.00
N ILE A 283 14.24 8.40 9.70
CA ILE A 283 14.48 7.08 9.11
C ILE A 283 15.97 6.75 9.22
N LYS A 284 16.28 5.67 9.96
CA LYS A 284 17.66 5.28 10.29
C LYS A 284 18.29 4.37 9.24
N ASN A 285 17.49 3.47 8.66
CA ASN A 285 17.95 2.49 7.70
C ASN A 285 17.36 2.82 6.33
N ILE A 286 18.20 2.91 5.30
CA ILE A 286 17.78 3.24 3.94
C ILE A 286 18.57 2.37 2.96
N SER A 287 17.85 1.60 2.14
CA SER A 287 18.42 0.78 1.07
C SER A 287 17.90 1.25 -0.29
N PRO A 288 18.73 1.24 -1.35
CA PRO A 288 18.23 1.39 -2.72
C PRO A 288 17.24 0.28 -3.05
N MET A 289 16.18 0.65 -3.77
CA MET A 289 15.27 -0.30 -4.40
C MET A 289 15.89 -0.80 -5.70
N VAL A 290 15.58 -2.04 -6.06
CA VAL A 290 15.98 -2.60 -7.36
C VAL A 290 15.05 -2.02 -8.44
N PRO A 291 15.59 -1.34 -9.46
CA PRO A 291 14.77 -0.72 -10.49
C PRO A 291 14.10 -1.77 -11.39
N ASN A 292 13.02 -1.37 -12.08
CA ASN A 292 12.29 -2.18 -13.06
C ASN A 292 11.78 -3.53 -12.51
N GLN A 293 11.53 -3.61 -11.19
CA GLN A 293 10.88 -4.76 -10.57
C GLN A 293 9.37 -4.52 -10.44
N MET A 294 8.60 -5.60 -10.43
CA MET A 294 7.15 -5.53 -10.25
C MET A 294 6.74 -5.11 -8.83
N HIS A 295 7.58 -5.40 -7.83
CA HIS A 295 7.31 -5.10 -6.43
C HIS A 295 8.41 -4.21 -5.84
N TYR A 296 8.24 -3.82 -4.58
CA TYR A 296 9.28 -3.13 -3.83
C TYR A 296 10.38 -4.10 -3.41
N ASN A 297 11.40 -4.23 -4.26
CA ASN A 297 12.52 -5.14 -4.07
C ASN A 297 13.74 -4.40 -3.51
N ALA A 298 14.39 -4.97 -2.49
CA ALA A 298 15.70 -4.55 -2.02
C ALA A 298 16.66 -5.75 -1.93
N VAL A 299 17.96 -5.49 -2.03
CA VAL A 299 18.99 -6.53 -2.06
C VAL A 299 19.39 -6.91 -0.65
N LEU A 300 19.14 -8.16 -0.27
CA LEU A 300 19.62 -8.76 0.97
C LEU A 300 21.09 -9.17 0.82
N GLU A 301 21.93 -8.70 1.74
CA GLU A 301 23.38 -8.99 1.78
C GLU A 301 23.74 -9.98 2.88
N SER A 302 23.05 -9.94 4.03
CA SER A 302 23.21 -10.96 5.09
C SER A 302 21.92 -11.21 5.86
N LEU A 303 21.82 -12.41 6.43
CA LEU A 303 20.78 -12.83 7.37
C LEU A 303 21.46 -13.40 8.62
N GLU A 304 21.08 -12.92 9.79
CA GLU A 304 21.63 -13.35 11.08
C GLU A 304 20.52 -13.77 12.04
N VAL A 305 20.79 -14.78 12.88
CA VAL A 305 19.92 -15.23 13.96
C VAL A 305 20.71 -15.23 15.26
N GLY A 306 20.41 -14.29 16.16
CA GLY A 306 21.11 -14.17 17.44
C GLY A 306 22.62 -13.92 17.30
N GLY A 307 23.03 -13.23 16.23
CA GLY A 307 24.42 -12.94 15.89
C GLY A 307 25.11 -13.99 15.01
N ASP A 308 24.48 -15.14 14.77
CA ASP A 308 25.01 -16.15 13.85
C ASP A 308 24.52 -15.91 12.41
N VAL A 309 25.44 -15.80 11.46
CA VAL A 309 25.12 -15.66 10.04
C VAL A 309 24.50 -16.94 9.47
N ILE A 310 23.54 -16.76 8.57
CA ILE A 310 22.94 -17.80 7.73
C ILE A 310 23.44 -17.60 6.30
N ASP A 311 23.93 -18.68 5.69
CA ASP A 311 24.35 -18.67 4.30
C ASP A 311 23.15 -18.38 3.39
N LEU A 312 23.29 -17.33 2.57
CA LEU A 312 22.28 -17.02 1.56
C LEU A 312 22.47 -17.93 0.34
N PRO A 313 21.38 -18.39 -0.30
CA PRO A 313 21.48 -19.17 -1.52
C PRO A 313 22.22 -18.34 -2.58
N THR A 314 23.19 -18.96 -3.22
CA THR A 314 23.90 -18.38 -4.37
C THR A 314 23.39 -19.09 -5.61
N SER A 315 22.86 -18.38 -6.61
CA SER A 315 22.51 -19.05 -7.87
C SER A 315 23.80 -19.50 -8.58
N ALA A 316 23.72 -20.58 -9.36
CA ALA A 316 24.83 -21.03 -10.19
C ALA A 316 25.25 -19.96 -11.22
N LEU A 317 24.33 -19.09 -11.62
CA LEU A 317 24.56 -18.00 -12.57
C LEU A 317 25.28 -16.80 -11.92
N ASP A 318 25.04 -16.53 -10.63
CA ASP A 318 25.77 -15.49 -9.87
C ASP A 318 27.26 -15.80 -9.77
N LYS A 319 27.62 -17.09 -9.70
CA LYS A 319 29.02 -17.54 -9.68
C LYS A 319 29.72 -17.40 -11.04
N ILE A 320 28.97 -17.35 -12.15
CA ILE A 320 29.52 -17.43 -13.51
C ILE A 320 29.55 -16.06 -14.20
N PHE A 321 28.49 -15.26 -14.06
CA PHE A 321 28.33 -14.03 -14.85
C PHE A 321 28.46 -12.73 -14.06
N GLY A 322 28.55 -12.78 -12.73
CA GLY A 322 28.70 -11.58 -11.88
C GLY A 322 27.56 -10.56 -12.00
N SER A 323 26.48 -10.91 -12.70
CA SER A 323 25.32 -10.09 -13.01
C SER A 323 24.12 -11.02 -13.17
N GLY A 324 23.12 -10.94 -12.29
CA GLY A 324 21.93 -11.78 -12.47
C GLY A 324 20.88 -11.68 -11.39
N ASP A 325 21.03 -12.45 -10.31
CA ASP A 325 19.93 -12.73 -9.39
C ASP A 325 20.37 -12.48 -7.94
N GLN A 326 20.43 -11.20 -7.58
CA GLN A 326 20.60 -10.78 -6.18
C GLN A 326 19.53 -11.43 -5.30
N ASN A 327 19.85 -11.72 -4.02
CA ASN A 327 18.88 -12.15 -3.02
C ASN A 327 17.87 -11.01 -2.76
N MET A 328 16.90 -10.84 -3.66
CA MET A 328 15.95 -9.74 -3.63
C MET A 328 14.82 -10.06 -2.66
N ALA A 329 14.67 -9.22 -1.64
CA ALA A 329 13.53 -9.26 -0.74
C ALA A 329 12.43 -8.32 -1.20
N ILE A 330 11.19 -8.83 -1.26
CA ILE A 330 9.98 -8.08 -1.55
C ILE A 330 9.39 -7.55 -0.24
N PHE A 331 9.08 -6.26 -0.17
CA PHE A 331 8.42 -5.62 0.97
C PHE A 331 6.91 -5.48 0.72
N ASP A 332 6.10 -6.21 1.48
CA ASP A 332 4.69 -6.41 1.13
C ASP A 332 3.74 -6.36 2.33
N SER A 333 3.12 -5.21 2.59
CA SER A 333 2.11 -5.06 3.66
C SER A 333 0.81 -5.81 3.36
N GLY A 334 0.61 -6.24 2.11
CA GLY A 334 -0.52 -7.06 1.69
C GLY A 334 -0.27 -8.56 1.85
N THR A 335 0.80 -8.95 2.55
CA THR A 335 1.07 -10.33 3.02
C THR A 335 1.18 -10.32 4.53
N THR A 336 0.70 -11.37 5.20
CA THR A 336 0.80 -11.47 6.67
C THR A 336 2.18 -11.96 7.08
N LEU A 337 2.55 -13.15 6.60
CA LEU A 337 3.72 -13.90 7.02
C LEU A 337 4.94 -13.56 6.17
N ALA A 338 6.09 -14.07 6.59
CA ALA A 338 7.31 -14.01 5.79
C ALA A 338 7.54 -15.33 5.04
N TYR A 339 7.94 -15.25 3.79
CA TYR A 339 8.28 -16.42 2.98
C TYR A 339 9.73 -16.37 2.56
N LEU A 340 10.46 -17.44 2.89
CA LEU A 340 11.89 -17.54 2.62
C LEU A 340 12.18 -18.83 1.82
N PRO A 341 13.20 -18.83 0.94
CA PRO A 341 13.73 -20.04 0.33
C PRO A 341 13.97 -21.12 1.38
N PRO A 342 13.65 -22.41 1.12
CA PRO A 342 13.90 -23.48 2.09
C PRO A 342 15.34 -23.49 2.63
N GLU A 343 16.31 -23.14 1.78
CA GLU A 343 17.74 -23.03 2.11
C GLU A 343 18.03 -21.94 3.15
N MET A 344 17.18 -20.92 3.28
CA MET A 344 17.27 -19.88 4.31
C MET A 344 16.34 -20.19 5.49
N GLN A 345 15.13 -20.65 5.21
CA GLN A 345 14.08 -20.85 6.20
C GLN A 345 14.44 -21.97 7.19
N GLU A 346 14.95 -23.10 6.71
CA GLU A 346 15.24 -24.25 7.56
C GLU A 346 16.39 -23.96 8.55
N PRO A 347 17.55 -23.41 8.13
CA PRO A 347 18.60 -23.00 9.07
C PRO A 347 18.12 -21.93 10.05
N LEU A 348 17.29 -20.99 9.60
CA LEU A 348 16.73 -19.92 10.43
C LEU A 348 15.87 -20.49 11.55
N VAL A 349 14.88 -21.31 11.21
CA VAL A 349 13.99 -21.93 12.21
C VAL A 349 14.77 -22.85 13.13
N LYS A 350 15.73 -23.62 12.61
CA LYS A 350 16.60 -24.48 13.42
C LYS A 350 17.39 -23.67 14.45
N LYS A 351 17.99 -22.54 14.07
CA LYS A 351 18.75 -21.68 15.00
C LYS A 351 17.86 -21.01 16.05
N ILE A 352 16.64 -20.59 15.69
CA ILE A 352 15.66 -20.06 16.64
C ILE A 352 15.31 -21.11 17.69
N LEU A 353 14.92 -22.31 17.24
CA LEU A 353 14.46 -23.39 18.11
C LEU A 353 15.58 -24.02 18.96
N ALA A 354 16.84 -23.93 18.51
CA ALA A 354 17.99 -24.39 19.30
C ALA A 354 18.15 -23.68 20.65
N LYS A 355 17.52 -22.51 20.85
CA LYS A 355 17.51 -21.83 22.16
C LYS A 355 16.71 -22.58 23.23
N ASP A 356 15.76 -23.42 22.83
CA ASP A 356 15.00 -24.28 23.74
C ASP A 356 14.82 -25.70 23.18
N PRO A 357 15.80 -26.59 23.38
CA PRO A 357 15.70 -27.98 22.91
C PRO A 357 14.57 -28.79 23.59
N GLY A 358 14.03 -28.31 24.72
CA GLY A 358 12.95 -28.96 25.45
C GLY A 358 11.55 -28.57 24.95
N LEU A 359 11.47 -27.68 23.96
CA LEU A 359 10.21 -27.16 23.45
C LEU A 359 9.38 -28.27 22.80
N LYS A 360 8.14 -28.45 23.26
CA LYS A 360 7.21 -29.42 22.68
C LYS A 360 6.55 -28.84 21.44
N LEU A 361 7.22 -29.04 20.31
CA LEU A 361 6.71 -28.64 19.01
C LEU A 361 5.54 -29.54 18.60
N HIS A 362 4.52 -28.93 18.01
CA HIS A 362 3.45 -29.63 17.33
C HIS A 362 3.09 -28.87 16.05
N THR A 363 2.57 -29.60 15.07
CA THR A 363 2.08 -28.98 13.85
C THR A 363 0.57 -28.81 13.92
N VAL A 364 0.09 -27.69 13.43
CA VAL A 364 -1.34 -27.39 13.32
C VAL A 364 -1.72 -27.16 11.87
N ASP A 365 -3.02 -27.22 11.58
CA ASP A 365 -3.57 -26.83 10.28
C ASP A 365 -2.96 -27.62 9.09
N ASP A 366 -3.11 -28.95 9.18
CA ASP A 366 -2.61 -29.94 8.22
C ASP A 366 -1.09 -29.93 8.03
N GLY A 367 -0.34 -29.61 9.09
CA GLY A 367 1.13 -29.70 9.07
C GLY A 367 1.84 -28.42 8.65
N GLN A 368 1.11 -27.32 8.43
CA GLN A 368 1.66 -26.12 7.80
C GLN A 368 2.34 -25.17 8.77
N PHE A 369 1.83 -25.05 9.99
CA PHE A 369 2.43 -24.20 11.02
C PHE A 369 3.08 -25.07 12.08
N THR A 370 4.31 -24.68 12.45
CA THR A 370 5.00 -25.22 13.62
C THR A 370 4.70 -24.33 14.81
N CYS A 371 4.10 -24.91 15.84
CA CYS A 371 3.65 -24.21 17.03
C CYS A 371 4.12 -24.89 18.31
N PHE A 372 4.06 -24.16 19.42
CA PHE A 372 4.46 -24.64 20.74
C PHE A 372 3.76 -23.87 21.85
N GLU A 373 3.70 -24.48 23.03
CA GLU A 373 3.24 -23.79 24.23
C GLU A 373 4.41 -23.07 24.90
N TYR A 374 4.21 -21.79 25.24
CA TYR A 374 5.18 -20.98 25.93
C TYR A 374 4.49 -19.87 26.72
N SER A 375 4.60 -19.93 28.05
CA SER A 375 3.91 -19.01 28.98
C SER A 375 4.76 -17.81 29.42
N LYS A 376 6.06 -17.81 29.13
CA LYS A 376 6.97 -16.70 29.45
C LYS A 376 7.04 -15.71 28.29
N ASN A 377 7.73 -14.59 28.50
CA ASN A 377 8.01 -13.64 27.44
C ASN A 377 8.95 -14.27 26.38
N VAL A 378 8.51 -14.34 25.12
CA VAL A 378 9.29 -14.90 24.02
C VAL A 378 10.57 -14.09 23.74
N ASP A 379 10.58 -12.79 24.02
CA ASP A 379 11.72 -11.91 23.80
C ASP A 379 12.90 -12.20 24.75
N GLU A 380 12.64 -12.82 25.90
CA GLU A 380 13.69 -13.19 26.87
C GLU A 380 14.45 -14.45 26.44
N LYS A 381 13.89 -15.26 25.55
CA LYS A 381 14.39 -16.61 25.26
C LYS A 381 14.83 -16.78 23.81
N PHE A 382 14.06 -16.27 22.86
CA PHE A 382 14.31 -16.49 21.44
C PHE A 382 15.14 -15.34 20.85
N PRO A 383 15.93 -15.60 19.79
CA PRO A 383 16.89 -14.63 19.29
C PRO A 383 16.26 -13.64 18.31
N VAL A 384 16.76 -12.40 18.30
CA VAL A 384 16.45 -11.44 17.21
C VAL A 384 16.98 -11.98 15.88
N VAL A 385 16.15 -11.87 14.84
CA VAL A 385 16.53 -12.13 13.45
C VAL A 385 16.87 -10.80 12.79
N LYS A 386 17.98 -10.73 12.07
CA LYS A 386 18.48 -9.49 11.46
C LYS A 386 18.76 -9.68 9.98
N PHE A 387 18.10 -8.88 9.16
CA PHE A 387 18.33 -8.78 7.72
C PHE A 387 19.19 -7.55 7.44
N THR A 388 20.32 -7.71 6.77
CA THR A 388 21.16 -6.59 6.35
C THR A 388 21.04 -6.38 4.85
N PHE A 389 20.65 -5.19 4.46
CA PHE A 389 20.52 -4.75 3.08
C PHE A 389 21.68 -3.82 2.71
N LYS A 390 21.74 -3.45 1.43
CA LYS A 390 22.66 -2.42 0.91
C LYS A 390 22.70 -1.17 1.79
N ASN A 391 23.84 -0.50 1.77
CA ASN A 391 24.19 0.62 2.67
C ASN A 391 24.23 0.23 4.15
N SER A 392 24.44 -1.06 4.45
CA SER A 392 24.41 -1.60 5.82
C SER A 392 23.08 -1.31 6.53
N ALA A 393 21.98 -1.16 5.77
CA ALA A 393 20.66 -0.91 6.29
C ALA A 393 20.16 -2.17 7.00
N SER A 394 19.98 -2.09 8.31
CA SER A 394 19.67 -3.24 9.16
C SER A 394 18.18 -3.27 9.50
N LEU A 395 17.52 -4.40 9.25
CA LEU A 395 16.14 -4.66 9.66
C LEU A 395 16.13 -5.78 10.70
N SER A 396 15.77 -5.43 11.93
CA SER A 396 15.60 -6.37 13.04
C SER A 396 14.14 -6.81 13.17
N VAL A 397 13.94 -8.11 13.35
CA VAL A 397 12.63 -8.73 13.62
C VAL A 397 12.72 -9.44 14.96
N TYR A 398 11.87 -9.03 15.91
CA TYR A 398 11.94 -9.50 17.29
C TYR A 398 11.08 -10.76 17.48
N PRO A 399 11.34 -11.57 18.51
CA PRO A 399 10.56 -12.77 18.79
C PRO A 399 9.05 -12.57 18.85
N HIS A 400 8.58 -11.50 19.50
CA HIS A 400 7.14 -11.18 19.53
C HIS A 400 6.54 -10.79 18.17
N ASP A 401 7.38 -10.40 17.19
CA ASP A 401 6.92 -10.10 15.83
C ASP A 401 6.79 -11.41 15.04
N TYR A 402 7.85 -12.22 15.01
CA TYR A 402 7.90 -13.41 14.16
C TYR A 402 7.26 -14.67 14.76
N LEU A 403 6.98 -14.65 16.07
CA LEU A 403 6.15 -15.64 16.74
C LEU A 403 4.79 -15.00 16.98
N PHE A 404 3.74 -15.54 16.39
CA PHE A 404 2.39 -15.02 16.59
C PHE A 404 1.60 -15.92 17.55
N SER A 405 0.85 -15.28 18.46
CA SER A 405 0.06 -15.96 19.48
C SER A 405 -1.33 -16.28 18.94
N LEU A 406 -1.72 -17.57 18.97
CA LEU A 406 -3.09 -18.00 18.62
C LEU A 406 -4.07 -17.79 19.75
N LYS A 407 -3.61 -18.14 20.94
CA LYS A 407 -4.30 -18.01 22.21
C LYS A 407 -3.24 -17.85 23.27
N GLU A 408 -3.64 -17.40 24.45
CA GLU A 408 -2.72 -17.20 25.55
C GLU A 408 -1.84 -18.45 25.80
N GLY A 409 -0.52 -18.26 25.76
CA GLY A 409 0.46 -19.32 25.95
C GLY A 409 0.71 -20.24 24.76
N ALA A 410 0.12 -20.01 23.58
CA ALA A 410 0.34 -20.83 22.38
C ALA A 410 0.86 -19.97 21.20
N TRP A 411 2.08 -20.27 20.76
CA TRP A 411 2.82 -19.49 19.75
C TRP A 411 3.09 -20.32 18.51
N CYS A 412 3.09 -19.67 17.36
CA CYS A 412 3.41 -20.27 16.07
C CYS A 412 4.49 -19.47 15.34
N ILE A 413 5.31 -20.18 14.57
CA ILE A 413 6.39 -19.58 13.79
C ILE A 413 5.82 -18.98 12.50
N GLY A 414 6.04 -17.69 12.27
CA GLY A 414 5.59 -16.97 11.07
C GLY A 414 6.58 -16.96 9.89
N TRP A 415 7.67 -17.71 9.99
CA TRP A 415 8.63 -17.93 8.91
C TRP A 415 8.21 -19.13 8.06
N MET A 416 7.63 -18.87 6.90
CA MET A 416 7.12 -19.88 5.98
C MET A 416 8.14 -20.21 4.88
N LYS A 417 8.07 -21.44 4.36
CA LYS A 417 8.86 -21.83 3.18
C LYS A 417 8.22 -21.26 1.93
N SER A 418 9.02 -20.64 1.08
CA SER A 418 8.62 -20.33 -0.29
C SER A 418 8.45 -21.63 -1.08
N LYS A 419 7.48 -21.69 -2.00
CA LYS A 419 7.31 -22.86 -2.89
C LYS A 419 8.51 -22.91 -3.85
N PRO A 420 8.98 -24.12 -4.24
CA PRO A 420 10.06 -24.24 -5.23
C PRO A 420 9.64 -23.56 -6.54
N ALA A 421 10.40 -22.56 -6.96
CA ALA A 421 10.29 -21.96 -8.29
C ALA A 421 11.67 -21.89 -8.94
N SER A 422 11.70 -21.48 -10.21
CA SER A 422 12.94 -21.17 -10.92
C SER A 422 13.77 -20.05 -10.29
N LYS A 423 13.20 -19.26 -9.37
CA LYS A 423 13.88 -18.20 -8.60
C LYS A 423 13.54 -18.29 -7.11
N ALA A 424 14.55 -18.07 -6.26
CA ALA A 424 14.42 -17.98 -4.81
C ALA A 424 13.67 -16.67 -4.44
N THR A 425 12.49 -16.78 -3.82
CA THR A 425 11.68 -15.61 -3.44
C THR A 425 11.78 -15.35 -1.95
N ILE A 426 12.31 -14.19 -1.57
CA ILE A 426 12.28 -13.65 -0.21
C ILE A 426 11.13 -12.63 -0.16
N LEU A 427 10.11 -12.88 0.66
CA LEU A 427 8.97 -11.99 0.83
C LEU A 427 8.83 -11.64 2.31
N LEU A 428 8.90 -10.35 2.61
CA LEU A 428 8.78 -9.77 3.94
C LEU A 428 7.39 -9.15 4.08
N GLY A 429 6.49 -9.93 4.70
CA GLY A 429 5.11 -9.53 5.00
C GLY A 429 5.01 -8.62 6.21
N ASP A 430 3.78 -8.29 6.60
CA ASP A 430 3.46 -7.42 7.73
C ASP A 430 4.14 -7.84 9.04
N LEU A 431 4.25 -9.15 9.32
CA LEU A 431 5.01 -9.67 10.46
C LEU A 431 6.45 -9.13 10.56
N VAL A 432 7.08 -8.77 9.44
CA VAL A 432 8.42 -8.17 9.40
C VAL A 432 8.35 -6.63 9.45
N LEU A 433 7.26 -6.05 8.93
CA LEU A 433 7.10 -4.62 8.71
C LEU A 433 6.37 -3.89 9.85
N SER A 434 5.66 -4.63 10.70
CA SER A 434 4.91 -4.11 11.84
C SER A 434 5.80 -3.42 12.87
N ASN A 435 5.25 -2.44 13.58
CA ASN A 435 5.99 -1.63 14.57
C ASN A 435 7.23 -0.93 13.99
N LYS A 436 7.15 -0.55 12.72
CA LYS A 436 8.15 0.26 12.02
C LYS A 436 7.45 1.32 11.18
N VAL A 437 8.05 2.49 11.08
CA VAL A 437 7.72 3.41 9.98
C VAL A 437 8.51 2.96 8.77
N VAL A 438 7.81 2.46 7.75
CA VAL A 438 8.39 2.03 6.47
C VAL A 438 8.07 3.08 5.41
N VAL A 439 9.10 3.63 4.78
CA VAL A 439 9.04 4.69 3.76
C VAL A 439 9.41 4.13 2.41
N TYR A 440 8.57 4.39 1.41
CA TYR A 440 8.77 4.04 0.01
C TYR A 440 8.93 5.36 -0.76
N ASP A 441 10.17 5.74 -1.06
CA ASP A 441 10.50 6.96 -1.80
C ASP A 441 10.81 6.61 -3.25
N LEU A 442 9.79 6.67 -4.11
CA LEU A 442 9.93 6.34 -5.53
C LEU A 442 10.59 7.48 -6.32
N GLU A 443 10.66 8.70 -5.76
CA GLU A 443 11.41 9.82 -6.36
C GLU A 443 12.92 9.56 -6.28
N LYS A 444 13.38 9.00 -5.14
CA LYS A 444 14.79 8.65 -4.92
C LYS A 444 15.12 7.17 -5.18
N GLN A 445 14.12 6.35 -5.47
CA GLN A 445 14.26 4.89 -5.65
C GLN A 445 14.89 4.22 -4.41
N VAL A 446 14.43 4.59 -3.21
CA VAL A 446 14.87 3.99 -1.95
C VAL A 446 13.69 3.52 -1.10
N ILE A 447 13.94 2.48 -0.32
CA ILE A 447 13.07 2.05 0.77
C ILE A 447 13.81 2.26 2.09
N GLY A 448 13.12 2.75 3.11
CA GLY A 448 13.72 3.00 4.40
C GLY A 448 12.81 2.63 5.55
N TRP A 449 13.39 2.38 6.72
CA TRP A 449 12.63 2.01 7.90
C TRP A 449 13.31 2.43 9.21
N THR A 450 12.49 2.57 10.25
CA THR A 450 12.93 2.67 11.64
C THR A 450 11.90 2.03 12.55
N ASP A 451 12.36 1.35 13.60
CA ASP A 451 11.47 0.88 14.68
C ASP A 451 10.70 2.08 15.25
N HIS A 452 9.39 1.91 15.42
CA HIS A 452 8.49 2.94 15.90
C HIS A 452 7.24 2.32 16.52
N ASN A 453 6.75 2.93 17.60
CA ASN A 453 5.46 2.54 18.16
C ASN A 453 4.33 3.06 17.25
N CYS A 454 3.70 2.19 16.47
CA CYS A 454 2.66 2.60 15.50
C CYS A 454 1.32 3.02 16.13
N SER A 455 1.15 2.82 17.44
CA SER A 455 0.08 3.45 18.22
C SER A 455 0.38 4.92 18.55
N SER A 456 1.61 5.40 18.35
CA SER A 456 2.01 6.80 18.52
C SER A 456 1.81 7.62 17.24
N ASN A 457 2.27 8.88 17.22
CA ASN A 457 2.15 9.75 16.04
C ASN A 457 3.42 9.73 15.17
N ILE A 458 3.24 10.11 13.90
CA ILE A 458 4.32 10.48 12.97
C ILE A 458 4.14 11.94 12.57
N LYS A 459 5.18 12.58 12.02
CA LYS A 459 5.03 13.89 11.39
C LYS A 459 5.20 13.81 9.88
N VAL A 460 4.25 14.40 9.18
CA VAL A 460 4.26 14.54 7.71
C VAL A 460 4.47 16.00 7.33
N LYS A 461 5.23 16.24 6.27
CA LYS A 461 5.48 17.59 5.76
C LYS A 461 4.42 18.01 4.77
N ASP A 462 3.86 19.21 4.93
CA ASP A 462 3.06 19.84 3.89
C ASP A 462 3.97 20.64 2.96
N ASP A 463 4.15 20.17 1.74
CA ASP A 463 5.00 20.82 0.73
C ASP A 463 4.58 22.26 0.40
N LYS A 464 3.30 22.60 0.60
CA LYS A 464 2.78 23.95 0.30
C LYS A 464 3.18 24.98 1.34
N SER A 465 3.01 24.68 2.63
CA SER A 465 3.36 25.59 3.72
C SER A 465 4.78 25.40 4.25
N GLY A 466 5.40 24.25 3.97
CA GLY A 466 6.65 23.82 4.59
C GLY A 466 6.50 23.40 6.05
N SER A 467 5.27 23.31 6.57
CA SER A 467 5.00 22.93 7.96
C SER A 467 5.00 21.41 8.14
N ASP A 468 5.38 20.98 9.34
CA ASP A 468 5.32 19.59 9.75
C ASP A 468 4.09 19.36 10.65
N TYR A 469 3.26 18.38 10.30
CA TYR A 469 2.02 18.08 11.02
C TYR A 469 2.05 16.69 11.65
N SER A 470 1.75 16.62 12.94
CA SER A 470 1.54 15.35 13.65
C SER A 470 0.27 14.66 13.18
N VAL A 471 0.40 13.37 12.91
CA VAL A 471 -0.65 12.46 12.45
C VAL A 471 -0.66 11.26 13.38
N GLY A 472 -1.83 10.90 13.93
CA GLY A 472 -1.97 9.78 14.86
C GLY A 472 -3.05 8.80 14.41
N TYR A 473 -2.86 7.52 14.73
CA TYR A 473 -3.78 6.44 14.36
C TYR A 473 -5.24 6.68 14.81
N HIS A 474 -5.45 7.19 16.02
CA HIS A 474 -6.79 7.42 16.62
C HIS A 474 -7.28 8.87 16.62
N ASN A 475 -6.50 9.83 16.12
CA ASN A 475 -6.69 11.24 16.43
C ASN A 475 -6.69 12.12 15.19
N LEU A 476 -7.46 11.76 14.17
CA LEU A 476 -7.69 12.63 13.02
C LEU A 476 -9.09 13.23 13.13
N SER A 477 -9.13 14.47 13.63
CA SER A 477 -10.36 15.26 13.60
C SER A 477 -10.48 15.98 12.27
N SER A 478 -11.68 16.00 11.70
CA SER A 478 -11.98 16.86 10.55
C SER A 478 -12.00 18.31 11.03
N SER A 479 -11.19 19.17 10.44
CA SER A 479 -11.31 20.60 10.66
C SER A 479 -12.62 21.05 10.01
N SER A 480 -13.67 21.21 10.81
CA SER A 480 -14.93 21.79 10.35
C SER A 480 -14.65 23.19 9.76
N ASP A 481 -14.70 23.32 8.43
CA ASP A 481 -14.51 24.57 7.67
C ASP A 481 -15.60 25.64 7.95
N ALA A 482 -16.41 25.45 8.99
CA ALA A 482 -17.46 26.37 9.39
C ALA A 482 -16.92 27.68 9.98
N SER A 483 -15.68 27.71 10.48
CA SER A 483 -15.06 28.93 11.02
C SER A 483 -14.46 29.82 9.93
N SER A 484 -13.84 29.23 8.90
CA SER A 484 -13.23 29.94 7.78
C SER A 484 -14.27 30.62 6.89
N LEU A 485 -15.38 29.94 6.57
CA LEU A 485 -16.50 30.54 5.83
C LEU A 485 -17.19 31.68 6.59
N ARG A 486 -17.32 31.57 7.91
CA ARG A 486 -17.92 32.62 8.74
C ARG A 486 -17.04 33.87 8.81
N LEU A 487 -15.72 33.71 8.93
CA LEU A 487 -14.80 34.86 8.87
C LEU A 487 -14.81 35.53 7.50
N LEU A 488 -14.83 34.75 6.41
CA LEU A 488 -14.86 35.30 5.05
C LEU A 488 -16.15 36.08 4.77
N MET A 489 -17.31 35.53 5.17
CA MET A 489 -18.60 36.21 5.08
C MET A 489 -18.63 37.50 5.92
N SER A 490 -18.08 37.46 7.13
CA SER A 490 -18.00 38.63 8.01
C SER A 490 -17.12 39.73 7.40
N PHE A 491 -15.99 39.35 6.78
CA PHE A 491 -15.08 40.28 6.13
C PHE A 491 -15.69 40.91 4.87
N VAL A 492 -16.41 40.13 4.06
CA VAL A 492 -17.14 40.64 2.88
C VAL A 492 -18.27 41.60 3.29
N LEU A 493 -18.99 41.31 4.38
CA LEU A 493 -20.00 42.22 4.94
C LEU A 493 -19.39 43.53 5.46
N LEU A 494 -18.22 43.48 6.10
CA LEU A 494 -17.50 44.66 6.58
C LEU A 494 -16.97 45.53 5.43
N VAL A 495 -16.42 44.92 4.38
CA VAL A 495 -15.91 45.65 3.20
C VAL A 495 -17.05 46.27 2.41
N THR A 496 -18.18 45.58 2.25
CA THR A 496 -19.36 46.14 1.56
C THR A 496 -20.00 47.27 2.36
N ALA A 497 -20.08 47.17 3.69
CA ALA A 497 -20.55 48.25 4.56
C ALA A 497 -19.62 49.48 4.57
N ALA A 498 -18.30 49.27 4.53
CA ALA A 498 -17.34 50.37 4.44
C ALA A 498 -17.40 51.07 3.08
N ALA A 499 -17.57 50.32 1.99
CA ALA A 499 -17.72 50.87 0.64
C ALA A 499 -19.01 51.70 0.50
N THR A 500 -20.14 51.24 1.03
CA THR A 500 -21.41 51.99 0.99
C THR A 500 -21.35 53.25 1.85
N ALA A 501 -20.69 53.21 3.01
CA ALA A 501 -20.47 54.40 3.84
C ALA A 501 -19.57 55.45 3.16
N MET A 502 -18.52 55.04 2.44
CA MET A 502 -17.69 55.96 1.66
C MET A 502 -18.44 56.58 0.48
N LEU A 503 -19.28 55.81 -0.22
CA LEU A 503 -20.12 56.32 -1.32
C LEU A 503 -21.16 57.34 -0.84
N GLN A 504 -21.67 57.20 0.38
CA GLN A 504 -22.57 58.18 0.99
C GLN A 504 -21.85 59.48 1.41
N MET A 505 -20.59 59.41 1.84
CA MET A 505 -19.82 60.61 2.19
C MET A 505 -19.32 61.42 0.99
N ILE A 506 -19.25 60.82 -0.20
CA ILE A 506 -18.90 61.52 -1.46
C ILE A 506 -20.13 62.20 -2.10
N SER A 507 -21.34 61.92 -1.60
CA SER A 507 -22.60 62.44 -2.14
C SER A 507 -23.21 63.59 -1.32
N ILE A 508 -22.42 64.24 -0.44
CA ILE A 508 -22.81 65.44 0.34
C ILE A 508 -21.97 66.63 -0.09
#